data_AF-A0A957J725-F1
#
_entry.id   AF-A0A957J725-F1
#
_cell.length_a   1.000
_cell.length_b   1.000
_cell.length_c   1.000
_cell.angle_alpha   90.00
_cell.angle_beta   90.00
_cell.angle_gamma   90.00
#
_symmetry.space_group_name_H-M   'P 1'
#
loop_
_entity.id
_entity.type
_entity.pdbx_description
1 polymer ?
#
loop_
_entity_poly.entity_id
_entity_poly.type
_entity_poly.pdbx_seq_one_letter_code
_entity_poly.pdbx_strand_id
1 'polypeptide(L)'
;STSPADTKILREVGVTGKINRPNAFRMLRSLCQVIRALSYSGLILLFDEVDRMASVGGKAEKVATDTLREVVDRTREDLPGAMFVYAVPPQFINDIVPKYPALQQRVRAPGRFSRINHFSPQINLEHLDLDEDDLMLAIGEKLIPIYEIAFDTTFDVAIQRANAVILANVARDIFLDVSHRRLFVKSFVVELSRQHHGEEHTITEDEARAILRGQIDELAGGETAPY
;
A
#
# COMPACT_ATOMS: atom_id res chain seq x y z
N SER A 1 9.37 7.84 -22.86
CA SER A 1 9.86 7.15 -24.07
C SER A 1 11.24 6.57 -23.75
N THR A 2 11.56 5.38 -24.25
CA THR A 2 12.85 4.71 -24.01
C THR A 2 13.96 5.37 -24.84
N SER A 3 15.08 5.71 -24.23
CA SER A 3 16.19 6.36 -24.92
C SER A 3 16.92 5.39 -25.88
N PRO A 4 17.69 5.90 -26.86
CA PRO A 4 18.55 5.06 -27.70
C PRO A 4 19.58 4.25 -26.91
N ALA A 5 20.06 4.79 -25.78
CA ALA A 5 21.01 4.11 -24.89
C ALA A 5 20.34 2.94 -24.15
N ASP A 6 19.13 3.15 -23.64
CA ASP A 6 18.34 2.10 -22.97
C ASP A 6 18.03 0.96 -23.94
N THR A 7 17.78 1.28 -25.22
CA THR A 7 17.51 0.29 -26.26
C THR A 7 18.73 -0.59 -26.56
N LYS A 8 19.95 -0.03 -26.42
CA LYS A 8 21.20 -0.78 -26.59
C LYS A 8 21.43 -1.74 -25.43
N ILE A 9 21.25 -1.27 -24.19
CA ILE A 9 21.35 -2.08 -22.97
C ILE A 9 20.33 -3.22 -23.01
N LEU A 10 19.07 -2.93 -23.36
CA LEU A 10 18.01 -3.94 -23.47
C LEU A 10 18.35 -5.04 -24.49
N ARG A 11 18.97 -4.68 -25.62
CA ARG A 11 19.42 -5.67 -26.62
C ARG A 11 20.59 -6.51 -26.12
N GLU A 12 21.54 -5.90 -25.41
CA GLU A 12 22.70 -6.61 -24.84
C GLU A 12 22.29 -7.63 -23.78
N VAL A 13 21.21 -7.37 -23.03
CA VAL A 13 20.62 -8.33 -22.07
C VAL A 13 19.55 -9.25 -22.68
N GLY A 14 19.39 -9.25 -24.01
CA GLY A 14 18.49 -10.17 -24.71
C GLY A 14 17.00 -9.78 -24.72
N VAL A 15 16.64 -8.58 -24.25
CA VAL A 15 15.28 -8.03 -24.30
C VAL A 15 15.05 -7.35 -25.65
N THR A 16 14.52 -8.12 -26.60
CA THR A 16 14.38 -7.70 -28.01
C THR A 16 13.05 -7.01 -28.34
N GLY A 17 12.05 -7.07 -27.46
CA GLY A 17 10.71 -6.51 -27.68
C GLY A 17 10.41 -5.28 -26.82
N LYS A 18 9.88 -4.21 -27.42
CA LYS A 18 9.29 -3.10 -26.66
C LYS A 18 8.02 -3.57 -25.94
N ILE A 19 7.80 -3.13 -24.71
CA ILE A 19 6.55 -3.38 -23.99
C ILE A 19 5.41 -2.66 -24.71
N ASN A 20 4.36 -3.40 -25.03
CA ASN A 20 3.14 -2.94 -25.68
C ASN A 20 1.94 -3.68 -25.07
N ARG A 21 0.73 -3.21 -25.35
CA ARG A 21 -0.50 -3.81 -24.78
C ARG A 21 -0.60 -5.33 -25.01
N PRO A 22 -0.30 -5.88 -26.21
CA PRO A 22 -0.31 -7.32 -26.42
C PRO A 22 0.71 -8.15 -25.61
N ASN A 23 1.86 -7.58 -25.24
CA ASN A 23 2.93 -8.33 -24.57
C ASN A 23 3.15 -7.96 -23.09
N ALA A 24 2.44 -6.96 -22.57
CA ALA A 24 2.62 -6.45 -21.21
C ALA A 24 2.50 -7.55 -20.14
N PHE A 25 1.44 -8.35 -20.18
CA PHE A 25 1.28 -9.47 -19.24
C PHE A 25 2.33 -10.57 -19.39
N ARG A 26 2.78 -10.84 -20.63
CA ARG A 26 3.87 -11.80 -20.86
C ARG A 26 5.17 -11.30 -20.22
N MET A 27 5.49 -10.01 -20.39
CA MET A 27 6.66 -9.39 -19.79
C MET A 27 6.56 -9.38 -18.26
N LEU A 28 5.38 -9.08 -17.72
CA LEU A 28 5.12 -9.12 -16.28
C LEU A 28 5.27 -10.54 -15.70
N ARG A 29 4.78 -11.55 -16.42
CA ARG A 29 4.99 -12.97 -16.06
C ARG A 29 6.47 -13.30 -16.01
N SER A 30 7.24 -12.90 -17.03
CA SER A 30 8.69 -13.12 -17.05
C SER A 30 9.37 -12.45 -15.87
N LEU A 31 8.98 -11.22 -15.52
CA LEU A 31 9.47 -10.54 -14.31
C LEU A 31 9.15 -11.35 -13.04
N CYS A 32 7.91 -11.81 -12.86
CA CYS A 32 7.52 -12.62 -11.70
C CYS A 32 8.37 -13.89 -11.59
N GLN A 33 8.65 -14.56 -12.72
CA GLN A 33 9.49 -15.75 -12.76
C GLN A 33 10.95 -15.44 -12.37
N VAL A 34 11.50 -14.31 -12.86
CA VAL A 34 12.86 -13.87 -12.51
C VAL A 34 12.97 -13.55 -11.01
N ILE A 35 12.02 -12.81 -10.45
CA ILE A 35 12.01 -12.48 -9.01
C ILE A 35 12.03 -13.74 -8.15
N ARG A 36 11.23 -14.76 -8.52
CA ARG A 36 11.24 -16.04 -7.81
C ARG A 36 12.53 -16.84 -8.02
N ALA A 37 13.12 -16.78 -9.22
CA ALA A 37 14.41 -17.41 -9.50
C ALA A 37 15.56 -16.79 -8.69
N LEU A 38 15.43 -15.52 -8.30
CA LEU A 38 16.34 -14.82 -7.38
C LEU A 38 16.09 -15.17 -5.90
N SER A 39 15.32 -16.22 -5.60
CA SER A 39 14.97 -16.70 -4.25
C SER A 39 14.05 -15.78 -3.44
N TYR A 40 13.45 -14.76 -4.06
CA TYR A 40 12.37 -14.00 -3.43
C TYR A 40 11.04 -14.79 -3.48
N SER A 41 10.18 -14.55 -2.49
CA SER A 41 8.87 -15.24 -2.41
C SER A 41 7.91 -14.83 -3.53
N GLY A 42 8.06 -13.63 -4.08
CA GLY A 42 7.15 -13.09 -5.07
C GLY A 42 7.31 -11.59 -5.30
N LEU A 43 6.35 -11.00 -6.00
CA LEU A 43 6.28 -9.58 -6.35
C LEU A 43 4.96 -9.00 -5.85
N ILE A 44 5.01 -7.90 -5.11
CA ILE A 44 3.82 -7.13 -4.70
C ILE A 44 3.76 -5.85 -5.53
N LEU A 45 2.62 -5.59 -6.16
CA LEU A 45 2.34 -4.38 -6.93
C LEU A 45 1.23 -3.59 -6.25
N LEU A 46 1.55 -2.40 -5.76
CA LEU A 46 0.63 -1.51 -5.06
C LEU A 46 0.18 -0.40 -6.01
N PHE A 47 -1.13 -0.31 -6.25
CA PHE A 47 -1.75 0.73 -7.07
C PHE A 47 -2.60 1.62 -6.18
N ASP A 48 -2.09 2.82 -5.91
CA ASP A 48 -2.86 3.90 -5.30
C ASP A 48 -3.62 4.68 -6.39
N GLU A 49 -4.79 5.23 -6.06
CA GLU A 49 -5.58 6.11 -6.95
C GLU A 49 -6.11 5.52 -8.27
N VAL A 50 -6.64 4.28 -8.28
CA VAL A 50 -7.24 3.70 -9.51
C VAL A 50 -8.50 4.46 -9.98
N ASP A 51 -9.02 5.36 -9.15
CA ASP A 51 -10.18 6.19 -9.45
C ASP A 51 -9.89 7.35 -10.42
N ARG A 52 -8.65 7.85 -10.57
CA ARG A 52 -8.36 8.91 -11.58
C ARG A 52 -8.71 8.47 -13.01
N MET A 53 -8.67 7.16 -13.28
CA MET A 53 -9.04 6.62 -14.60
C MET A 53 -10.54 6.35 -14.74
N ALA A 54 -11.26 6.16 -13.62
CA ALA A 54 -12.68 5.83 -13.61
C ALA A 54 -13.56 7.09 -13.50
N SER A 55 -13.08 8.12 -12.80
CA SER A 55 -13.74 9.43 -12.62
C SER A 55 -13.88 10.27 -13.90
N VAL A 56 -13.12 9.97 -14.96
CA VAL A 56 -13.23 10.66 -16.27
C VAL A 56 -14.44 10.14 -17.09
N GLY A 57 -15.00 9.00 -16.71
CA GLY A 57 -16.16 8.39 -17.36
C GLY A 57 -15.89 7.83 -18.77
N GLY A 58 -16.87 7.10 -19.30
CA GLY A 58 -16.89 6.66 -20.69
C GLY A 58 -15.83 5.59 -21.01
N LYS A 59 -14.92 5.88 -21.95
CA LYS A 59 -13.93 4.91 -22.45
C LYS A 59 -12.83 4.61 -21.43
N ALA A 60 -12.44 5.59 -20.61
CA ALA A 60 -11.38 5.44 -19.61
C ALA A 60 -11.83 4.51 -18.46
N GLU A 61 -13.05 4.72 -17.95
CA GLU A 61 -13.69 3.86 -16.94
C GLU A 61 -13.74 2.41 -17.42
N LYS A 62 -14.24 2.17 -18.63
CA LYS A 62 -14.29 0.82 -19.22
C LYS A 62 -12.90 0.18 -19.32
N VAL A 63 -11.87 0.93 -19.74
CA VAL A 63 -10.51 0.41 -19.85
C VAL A 63 -9.93 0.07 -18.47
N ALA A 64 -10.19 0.89 -17.45
CA ALA A 64 -9.75 0.62 -16.08
C ALA A 64 -10.40 -0.66 -15.52
N THR A 65 -11.72 -0.80 -15.71
CA THR A 65 -12.46 -1.99 -15.24
C THR A 65 -12.06 -3.26 -16.00
N ASP A 66 -11.84 -3.16 -17.31
CA ASP A 66 -11.37 -4.29 -18.13
C ASP A 66 -9.95 -4.71 -17.72
N THR A 67 -9.08 -3.74 -17.42
CA THR A 67 -7.71 -3.99 -16.95
C THR A 67 -7.71 -4.66 -15.59
N LEU A 68 -8.50 -4.16 -14.64
CA LEU A 68 -8.59 -4.77 -13.31
C LEU A 68 -9.11 -6.20 -13.39
N ARG A 69 -10.13 -6.46 -14.22
CA ARG A 69 -10.62 -7.82 -14.48
C ARG A 69 -9.51 -8.70 -15.06
N GLU A 70 -8.80 -8.22 -16.08
CA GLU A 70 -7.71 -8.98 -16.70
C GLU A 70 -6.59 -9.29 -15.71
N VAL A 71 -6.22 -8.35 -14.85
CA VAL A 71 -5.25 -8.57 -13.77
C VAL A 71 -5.72 -9.67 -12.83
N VAL A 72 -6.96 -9.62 -12.33
CA VAL A 72 -7.51 -10.66 -11.43
C VAL A 72 -7.49 -12.04 -12.09
N ASP A 73 -7.81 -12.10 -13.39
CA ASP A 73 -7.81 -13.35 -14.15
C ASP A 73 -6.38 -13.91 -14.33
N ARG A 74 -5.43 -13.05 -14.69
CA ARG A 74 -4.02 -13.40 -14.89
C ARG A 74 -3.32 -13.83 -13.60
N THR A 75 -3.64 -13.20 -12.47
CA THR A 75 -3.14 -13.62 -11.15
C THR A 75 -3.59 -15.04 -10.78
N ARG A 76 -4.75 -15.49 -11.25
CA ARG A 76 -5.22 -16.87 -11.04
C ARG A 76 -4.52 -17.89 -11.94
N GLU A 77 -4.05 -17.47 -13.12
CA GLU A 77 -3.60 -18.38 -14.16
C GLU A 77 -2.08 -18.37 -14.38
N ASP A 78 -1.49 -17.19 -14.61
CA ASP A 78 -0.17 -17.06 -15.23
C ASP A 78 0.78 -16.04 -14.60
N LEU A 79 0.43 -15.45 -13.45
CA LEU A 79 1.32 -14.58 -12.66
C LEU A 79 1.66 -15.21 -11.29
N PRO A 80 2.51 -16.25 -11.26
CA PRO A 80 2.79 -16.99 -10.04
C PRO A 80 3.63 -16.16 -9.06
N GLY A 81 3.17 -16.09 -7.80
CA GLY A 81 3.83 -15.28 -6.76
C GLY A 81 3.64 -13.78 -6.94
N ALA A 82 2.70 -13.33 -7.77
CA ALA A 82 2.34 -11.93 -7.88
C ALA A 82 1.13 -11.61 -6.98
N MET A 83 1.22 -10.53 -6.21
CA MET A 83 0.11 -9.95 -5.48
C MET A 83 -0.15 -8.54 -5.98
N PHE A 84 -1.39 -8.25 -6.35
CA PHE A 84 -1.81 -6.91 -6.74
C PHE A 84 -2.70 -6.34 -5.64
N VAL A 85 -2.36 -5.13 -5.19
CA VAL A 85 -3.14 -4.40 -4.20
C VAL A 85 -3.64 -3.13 -4.86
N TYR A 86 -4.95 -2.95 -4.85
CA TYR A 86 -5.62 -1.79 -5.41
C TYR A 86 -6.25 -1.00 -4.27
N ALA A 87 -5.85 0.25 -4.09
CA ALA A 87 -6.58 1.20 -3.27
C ALA A 87 -7.64 1.87 -4.15
N VAL A 88 -8.91 1.66 -3.79
CA VAL A 88 -10.06 2.24 -4.48
C VAL A 88 -10.99 2.86 -3.46
N PRO A 89 -11.63 4.01 -3.78
CA PRO A 89 -12.60 4.60 -2.89
C PRO A 89 -13.89 3.76 -2.85
N PRO A 90 -14.69 3.82 -1.78
CA PRO A 90 -15.91 3.00 -1.65
C PRO A 90 -16.89 3.17 -2.81
N GLN A 91 -16.97 4.36 -3.40
CA GLN A 91 -17.82 4.68 -4.56
C GLN A 91 -17.47 3.83 -5.78
N PHE A 92 -16.20 3.47 -5.98
CA PHE A 92 -15.80 2.57 -7.07
C PHE A 92 -16.48 1.20 -6.93
N ILE A 93 -16.50 0.63 -5.72
CA ILE A 93 -17.11 -0.69 -5.45
C ILE A 93 -18.65 -0.62 -5.51
N ASN A 94 -19.23 0.49 -5.05
CA ASN A 94 -20.68 0.64 -4.92
C ASN A 94 -21.37 1.12 -6.20
N ASP A 95 -20.72 1.99 -6.98
CA ASP A 95 -21.36 2.67 -8.13
C ASP A 95 -20.77 2.25 -9.47
N ILE A 96 -19.45 1.98 -9.54
CA ILE A 96 -18.76 1.66 -10.79
C ILE A 96 -18.79 0.16 -11.06
N VAL A 97 -18.30 -0.67 -10.13
CA VAL A 97 -18.23 -2.13 -10.28
C VAL A 97 -19.58 -2.75 -10.72
N PRO A 98 -20.75 -2.36 -10.19
CA PRO A 98 -22.03 -2.94 -10.62
C PRO A 98 -22.40 -2.66 -12.08
N LYS A 99 -21.85 -1.61 -12.70
CA LYS A 99 -22.05 -1.32 -14.14
C LYS A 99 -21.30 -2.29 -15.05
N TYR A 100 -20.32 -3.04 -14.51
CA TYR A 100 -19.44 -3.94 -15.25
C TYR A 100 -19.53 -5.38 -14.71
N PRO A 101 -20.51 -6.19 -15.17
CA PRO A 101 -20.78 -7.52 -14.62
C PRO A 101 -19.56 -8.46 -14.60
N ALA A 102 -18.70 -8.38 -15.61
CA ALA A 102 -17.50 -9.22 -15.71
C ALA A 102 -16.48 -8.95 -14.59
N LEU A 103 -16.33 -7.68 -14.18
CA LEU A 103 -15.50 -7.30 -13.04
C LEU A 103 -16.22 -7.63 -11.72
N GLN A 104 -17.53 -7.34 -11.64
CA GLN A 104 -18.35 -7.61 -10.46
C GLN A 104 -18.27 -9.08 -10.02
N GLN A 105 -18.36 -10.03 -10.95
CA GLN A 105 -18.25 -11.46 -10.68
C GLN A 105 -16.89 -11.88 -10.08
N ARG A 106 -15.83 -11.09 -10.33
CA ARG A 106 -14.47 -11.40 -9.84
C ARG A 106 -14.20 -10.77 -8.48
N VAL A 107 -14.76 -9.58 -8.23
CA VAL A 107 -14.48 -8.77 -7.04
C VAL A 107 -15.50 -8.98 -5.92
N ARG A 108 -16.79 -9.24 -6.20
CA ARG A 108 -17.85 -9.44 -5.18
C ARG A 108 -17.92 -10.85 -4.60
N ALA A 109 -16.79 -11.50 -4.33
CA ALA A 109 -16.86 -12.73 -3.55
C ALA A 109 -17.20 -12.40 -2.08
N PRO A 110 -18.16 -13.10 -1.47
CA PRO A 110 -18.58 -12.80 -0.11
C PRO A 110 -17.52 -13.25 0.90
N GLY A 111 -16.97 -12.30 1.63
CA GLY A 111 -16.27 -12.50 2.90
C GLY A 111 -14.88 -11.88 2.97
N ARG A 112 -14.62 -11.16 4.07
CA ARG A 112 -13.27 -10.81 4.53
C ARG A 112 -12.43 -12.07 4.59
N PHE A 113 -11.26 -12.08 3.95
CA PHE A 113 -10.40 -13.27 3.86
C PHE A 113 -11.21 -14.57 3.68
N SER A 114 -12.25 -14.51 2.83
CA SER A 114 -13.16 -15.62 2.64
C SER A 114 -12.34 -16.83 2.21
N ARG A 115 -12.44 -17.92 3.00
CA ARG A 115 -11.90 -19.23 2.63
C ARG A 115 -12.46 -19.75 1.29
N ILE A 116 -13.46 -19.06 0.71
CA ILE A 116 -14.15 -19.40 -0.53
C ILE A 116 -13.54 -18.67 -1.75
N ASN A 117 -12.89 -17.50 -1.59
CA ASN A 117 -12.16 -16.85 -2.69
C ASN A 117 -10.90 -16.12 -2.21
N HIS A 118 -9.78 -16.84 -2.17
CA HIS A 118 -8.46 -16.31 -1.81
C HIS A 118 -7.88 -15.29 -2.82
N PHE A 119 -8.49 -15.13 -4.00
CA PHE A 119 -7.90 -14.38 -5.12
C PHE A 119 -8.41 -12.94 -5.27
N SER A 120 -9.42 -12.54 -4.51
CA SER A 120 -9.91 -11.14 -4.52
C SER A 120 -10.48 -10.74 -3.15
N PRO A 121 -9.63 -10.74 -2.09
CA PRO A 121 -10.06 -10.23 -0.79
C PRO A 121 -10.34 -8.72 -0.90
N GLN A 122 -11.47 -8.30 -0.36
CA GLN A 122 -11.76 -6.88 -0.14
C GLN A 122 -11.43 -6.53 1.31
N ILE A 123 -10.59 -5.51 1.50
CA ILE A 123 -10.27 -4.96 2.81
C ILE A 123 -10.94 -3.60 2.89
N ASN A 124 -11.96 -3.48 3.74
CA ASN A 124 -12.56 -2.19 4.05
C ASN A 124 -11.76 -1.56 5.21
N LEU A 125 -11.05 -0.48 4.94
CA LEU A 125 -10.23 0.22 5.93
C LEU A 125 -11.06 1.01 6.95
N GLU A 126 -12.32 1.35 6.63
CA GLU A 126 -13.25 2.03 7.56
C GLU A 126 -13.87 1.04 8.55
N HIS A 127 -14.07 -0.21 8.13
CA HIS A 127 -14.71 -1.24 8.92
C HIS A 127 -13.75 -2.41 9.08
N LEU A 128 -12.85 -2.33 10.04
CA LEU A 128 -11.97 -3.43 10.44
C LEU A 128 -12.61 -4.21 11.60
N ASP A 129 -12.21 -5.48 11.78
CA ASP A 129 -12.66 -6.35 12.89
C ASP A 129 -11.98 -6.02 14.23
N LEU A 130 -11.17 -4.97 14.25
CA LEU A 130 -10.48 -4.47 15.44
C LEU A 130 -11.06 -3.11 15.76
N ASP A 131 -11.21 -2.83 17.07
CA ASP A 131 -11.42 -1.46 17.48
C ASP A 131 -10.17 -0.60 17.13
N GLU A 132 -10.37 0.71 17.14
CA GLU A 132 -9.35 1.65 16.69
C GLU A 132 -8.09 1.63 17.55
N ASP A 133 -8.23 1.32 18.84
CA ASP A 133 -7.14 1.31 19.81
C ASP A 133 -6.24 0.10 19.57
N ASP A 134 -6.87 -1.07 19.48
CA ASP A 134 -6.22 -2.33 19.16
C ASP A 134 -5.57 -2.29 17.78
N LEU A 135 -6.20 -1.63 16.81
CA LEU A 135 -5.63 -1.46 15.47
C LEU A 135 -4.35 -0.61 15.50
N MET A 136 -4.37 0.53 16.17
CA MET A 136 -3.23 1.45 16.23
C MET A 136 -2.05 0.82 16.97
N LEU A 137 -2.32 0.10 18.05
CA LEU A 137 -1.33 -0.69 18.77
C LEU A 137 -0.74 -1.79 17.89
N ALA A 138 -1.58 -2.56 17.20
CA ALA A 138 -1.13 -3.61 16.29
C ALA A 138 -0.27 -3.04 15.14
N ILE A 139 -0.62 -1.86 14.61
CA ILE A 139 0.19 -1.17 13.61
C ILE A 139 1.57 -0.82 14.21
N GLY A 140 1.61 -0.21 15.39
CA GLY A 140 2.85 0.13 16.09
C GLY A 140 3.75 -1.10 16.31
N GLU A 141 3.19 -2.19 16.81
CA GLU A 141 3.92 -3.45 17.03
C GLU A 141 4.48 -4.06 15.73
N LYS A 142 3.82 -3.85 14.59
CA LYS A 142 4.30 -4.31 13.29
C LYS A 142 5.35 -3.38 12.69
N LEU A 143 5.29 -2.07 12.98
CA LEU A 143 6.24 -1.10 12.44
C LEU A 143 7.65 -1.29 12.99
N ILE A 144 7.80 -1.68 14.27
CA ILE A 144 9.10 -1.91 14.90
C ILE A 144 9.95 -2.94 14.12
N PRO A 145 9.52 -4.21 13.95
CA PRO A 145 10.32 -5.20 13.23
C PRO A 145 10.47 -4.87 11.73
N ILE A 146 9.51 -4.16 11.12
CA ILE A 146 9.66 -3.68 9.74
C ILE A 146 10.84 -2.70 9.64
N TYR A 147 10.93 -1.76 10.58
CA TYR A 147 12.02 -0.78 10.62
C TYR A 147 13.36 -1.47 10.90
N GLU A 148 13.42 -2.36 11.90
CA GLU A 148 14.63 -3.13 12.24
C GLU A 148 15.19 -3.88 11.02
N ILE A 149 14.32 -4.57 10.27
CA ILE A 149 14.72 -5.28 9.05
C ILE A 149 15.17 -4.31 7.94
N ALA A 150 14.47 -3.19 7.77
CA ALA A 150 14.77 -2.24 6.71
C ALA A 150 16.09 -1.49 6.91
N PHE A 151 16.47 -1.23 8.15
CA PHE A 151 17.63 -0.42 8.52
C PHE A 151 18.74 -1.21 9.25
N ASP A 152 18.61 -2.54 9.31
CA ASP A 152 19.58 -3.45 9.95
C ASP A 152 19.95 -3.01 11.38
N THR A 153 18.91 -2.76 12.18
CA THR A 153 19.04 -2.25 13.55
C THR A 153 18.25 -3.11 14.53
N THR A 154 18.46 -2.89 15.83
CA THR A 154 17.73 -3.58 16.89
C THR A 154 17.40 -2.58 17.98
N PHE A 155 16.12 -2.51 18.34
CA PHE A 155 15.64 -1.61 19.39
C PHE A 155 15.35 -2.34 20.69
N ASP A 156 15.26 -1.59 21.79
CA ASP A 156 14.57 -2.07 22.99
C ASP A 156 13.05 -2.12 22.71
N VAL A 157 12.55 -3.34 22.53
CA VAL A 157 11.15 -3.60 22.21
C VAL A 157 10.20 -3.04 23.29
N ALA A 158 10.59 -3.01 24.56
CA ALA A 158 9.76 -2.46 25.63
C ALA A 158 9.66 -0.94 25.51
N ILE A 159 10.78 -0.26 25.22
CA ILE A 159 10.81 1.19 24.98
C ILE A 159 9.96 1.55 23.76
N GLN A 160 10.17 0.89 22.63
CA GLN A 160 9.46 1.25 21.39
C GLN A 160 7.97 0.91 21.43
N ARG A 161 7.57 -0.15 22.14
CA ARG A 161 6.15 -0.42 22.41
C ARG A 161 5.52 0.67 23.26
N ALA A 162 6.21 1.14 24.30
CA ALA A 162 5.72 2.26 25.11
C ALA A 162 5.58 3.53 24.26
N ASN A 163 6.56 3.84 23.40
CA ASN A 163 6.51 4.98 22.48
C ASN A 163 5.33 4.87 21.50
N ALA A 164 5.08 3.68 20.95
CA ALA A 164 3.94 3.43 20.07
C ALA A 164 2.60 3.71 20.77
N VAL A 165 2.44 3.22 22.01
CA VAL A 165 1.23 3.46 22.82
C VAL A 165 1.02 4.96 23.05
N ILE A 166 2.07 5.68 23.45
CA ILE A 166 2.00 7.11 23.76
C ILE A 166 1.64 7.91 22.49
N LEU A 167 2.31 7.66 21.37
CA LEU A 167 2.00 8.33 20.10
C LEU A 167 0.60 8.00 19.60
N ALA A 168 0.13 6.75 19.72
CA ALA A 168 -1.21 6.36 19.31
C ALA A 168 -2.30 7.10 20.12
N ASN A 169 -2.11 7.20 21.44
CA ASN A 169 -3.01 7.92 22.32
C ASN A 169 -3.05 9.42 21.98
N VAL A 170 -1.88 10.05 21.85
CA VAL A 170 -1.82 11.49 21.55
C VAL A 170 -2.33 11.80 20.14
N ALA A 171 -2.07 10.96 19.13
CA ALA A 171 -2.57 11.17 17.78
C ALA A 171 -4.11 11.19 17.71
N ARG A 172 -4.76 10.36 18.52
CA ARG A 172 -6.22 10.28 18.65
C ARG A 172 -6.81 11.55 19.26
N ASP A 173 -6.18 12.08 20.30
CA ASP A 173 -6.64 13.30 20.96
C ASP A 173 -6.56 14.53 20.04
N ILE A 174 -5.62 14.53 19.09
CA ILE A 174 -5.39 15.68 18.20
C ILE A 174 -6.34 15.66 16.98
N PHE A 175 -6.73 14.48 16.47
CA PHE A 175 -7.58 14.35 15.28
C PHE A 175 -8.71 13.32 15.48
N LEU A 176 -9.95 13.76 15.28
CA LEU A 176 -11.16 12.92 15.32
C LEU A 176 -11.51 12.26 13.97
N ASP A 177 -10.65 12.33 12.96
CA ASP A 177 -10.92 11.85 11.59
C ASP A 177 -9.84 10.86 11.11
N VAL A 178 -10.03 10.20 9.96
CA VAL A 178 -9.17 9.16 9.36
C VAL A 178 -7.68 9.55 9.26
N SER A 179 -7.36 10.85 9.30
CA SER A 179 -5.99 11.37 9.26
C SER A 179 -5.13 10.95 10.47
N HIS A 180 -5.71 10.62 11.63
CA HIS A 180 -4.93 10.26 12.83
C HIS A 180 -4.09 9.00 12.63
N ARG A 181 -4.56 8.03 11.84
CA ARG A 181 -3.80 6.79 11.53
C ARG A 181 -2.54 7.10 10.72
N ARG A 182 -2.70 7.90 9.66
CA ARG A 182 -1.58 8.33 8.81
C ARG A 182 -0.58 9.17 9.61
N LEU A 183 -1.09 10.07 10.43
CA LEU A 183 -0.30 10.91 11.30
C LEU A 183 0.52 10.06 12.28
N PHE A 184 -0.11 9.12 12.98
CA PHE A 184 0.56 8.17 13.88
C PHE A 184 1.67 7.39 13.18
N VAL A 185 1.38 6.74 12.04
CA VAL A 185 2.38 5.94 11.31
C VAL A 185 3.60 6.80 10.94
N LYS A 186 3.36 8.00 10.41
CA LYS A 186 4.46 8.93 10.08
C LYS A 186 5.26 9.33 11.30
N SER A 187 4.60 9.82 12.35
CA SER A 187 5.24 10.26 13.58
C SER A 187 6.04 9.15 14.23
N PHE A 188 5.52 7.92 14.24
CA PHE A 188 6.22 6.81 14.86
C PHE A 188 7.44 6.36 14.04
N VAL A 189 7.36 6.34 12.72
CA VAL A 189 8.53 6.04 11.87
C VAL A 189 9.62 7.13 12.02
N VAL A 190 9.22 8.41 12.11
CA VAL A 190 10.16 9.51 12.39
C VAL A 190 10.81 9.32 13.76
N GLU A 191 10.04 8.92 14.77
CA GLU A 191 10.56 8.69 16.11
C GLU A 191 11.52 7.50 16.18
N LEU A 192 11.18 6.37 15.53
CA LEU A 192 12.10 5.24 15.37
C LEU A 192 13.41 5.68 14.71
N SER A 193 13.33 6.52 13.68
CA SER A 193 14.51 7.08 13.01
C SER A 193 15.33 7.99 13.91
N ARG A 194 14.68 8.81 14.75
CA ARG A 194 15.35 9.67 15.73
C ARG A 194 16.11 8.83 16.75
N GLN A 195 15.47 7.81 17.33
CA GLN A 195 16.10 6.97 18.33
C GLN A 195 17.19 6.06 17.75
N HIS A 196 17.04 5.61 16.51
CA HIS A 196 18.10 4.86 15.81
C HIS A 196 19.41 5.67 15.69
N HIS A 197 19.33 6.97 15.44
CA HIS A 197 20.50 7.85 15.33
C HIS A 197 20.87 8.54 16.65
N GLY A 198 20.19 8.20 17.74
CA GLY A 198 20.29 8.87 19.03
C GLY A 198 20.27 7.87 20.18
N GLU A 199 19.77 8.33 21.33
CA GLU A 199 19.58 7.49 22.51
C GLU A 199 18.12 7.04 22.61
N GLU A 200 17.91 5.74 22.82
CA GLU A 200 16.59 5.19 23.07
C GLU A 200 16.06 5.64 24.44
N HIS A 201 14.82 6.11 24.45
CA HIS A 201 14.10 6.39 25.69
C HIS A 201 12.60 6.34 25.45
N THR A 202 11.86 6.14 26.54
CA THR A 202 10.42 6.31 26.51
C THR A 202 10.10 7.80 26.44
N ILE A 203 9.44 8.22 25.36
CA ILE A 203 9.02 9.60 25.18
C ILE A 203 7.92 9.98 26.18
N THR A 204 7.83 11.26 26.50
CA THR A 204 6.73 11.85 27.26
C THR A 204 5.55 12.20 26.35
N GLU A 205 4.37 12.43 26.93
CA GLU A 205 3.21 12.94 26.16
C GLU A 205 3.49 14.30 25.51
N ASP A 206 4.27 15.18 26.17
CA ASP A 206 4.62 16.49 25.62
C ASP A 206 5.54 16.37 24.40
N GLU A 207 6.52 15.47 24.44
CA GLU A 207 7.35 15.14 23.29
C GLU A 207 6.53 14.54 22.15
N ALA A 208 5.61 13.61 22.46
CA ALA A 208 4.70 13.05 21.47
C ALA A 208 3.84 14.13 20.79
N ARG A 209 3.28 15.08 21.56
CA ARG A 209 2.54 16.23 21.03
C ARG A 209 3.40 17.09 20.11
N ALA A 210 4.67 17.31 20.46
CA ALA A 210 5.60 18.08 19.63
C ALA A 210 5.91 17.37 18.30
N ILE A 211 6.19 16.06 18.35
CA ILE A 211 6.44 15.22 17.16
C ILE A 211 5.22 15.26 16.23
N LEU A 212 4.02 15.07 16.78
CA LEU A 212 2.78 15.07 16.02
C LEU A 212 2.49 16.43 15.38
N ARG A 213 2.70 17.54 16.09
CA ARG A 213 2.57 18.89 15.52
C ARG A 213 3.51 19.12 14.33
N GLY A 214 4.77 18.73 14.45
CA GLY A 214 5.71 18.83 13.33
C GLY A 214 5.24 18.07 12.09
N GLN A 215 4.64 16.90 12.27
CA GLN A 215 4.09 16.10 11.17
C GLN A 215 2.80 16.69 10.58
N ILE A 216 1.99 17.38 11.38
CA ILE A 216 0.79 18.10 10.91
C ILE A 216 1.20 19.26 10.01
N ASP A 217 2.19 20.04 10.40
CA ASP A 217 2.68 21.18 9.62
C ASP A 217 3.24 20.73 8.26
N GLU A 218 3.97 19.60 8.23
CA GLU A 218 4.44 18.98 6.98
C GLU A 218 3.30 18.44 6.10
N LEU A 219 2.27 17.83 6.71
CA LEU A 219 1.09 17.33 6.00
C LEU A 219 0.29 18.49 5.38
N ALA A 220 0.08 19.57 6.14
CA ALA A 220 -0.63 20.76 5.67
C ALA A 220 0.16 21.54 4.61
N GLY A 221 1.50 21.58 4.71
CA GLY A 221 2.37 22.20 3.71
C GLY A 221 2.50 21.42 2.41
N GLY A 222 2.23 20.11 2.42
CA GLY A 222 2.25 19.23 1.24
C GLY A 222 0.94 19.22 0.44
N GLU A 223 -0.17 19.69 1.01
CA GLU A 223 -1.44 19.89 0.32
C GLU A 223 -1.44 21.25 -0.40
N THR A 224 -0.68 21.37 -1.50
CA THR A 224 -1.04 22.37 -2.50
C THR A 224 -2.43 22.01 -3.02
N ALA A 225 -3.41 22.88 -2.78
CA ALA A 225 -4.79 22.73 -3.23
C ALA A 225 -4.85 22.29 -4.70
N PRO A 226 -5.70 21.30 -5.04
CA PRO A 226 -5.86 20.89 -6.42
C PRO A 226 -6.53 22.03 -7.18
N TYR A 227 -5.77 22.73 -8.01
CA TYR A 227 -6.30 23.34 -9.21
C TYR A 227 -6.10 22.37 -10.37
#